data_AF-A0A8H4IR97-F1
#
_entry.id   AF-A0A8H4IR97-F1
#
_cell.length_a   1.000
_cell.length_b   1.000
_cell.length_c   1.000
_cell.angle_alpha   90.00
_cell.angle_beta   90.00
_cell.angle_gamma   90.00
#
_symmetry.space_group_name_H-M   'P 1'
#
loop_
_entity.id
_entity.type
_entity.pdbx_description
1 polymer ?
#
loop_
_entity_poly.entity_id
_entity_poly.type
_entity_poly.pdbx_seq_one_letter_code
_entity_poly.pdbx_strand_id
1 'polypeptide(L)'
;MTVMFFENLEGLHKFAHDPLHREAWNWWNKGLDELKHISIWHEVFRCPAGNWEGIYVNSKLRGLAATTVPRTLEKDDEALGVKAGEKGFYYSIVDARKGLLKTSAGRMSATGSQAKEHDGYNNDPYENYGRLNAV
;
A
#
# COMPACT_ATOMS: atom_id res chain seq x y z
N MET A 1 -17.24 4.94 1.89
CA MET A 1 -16.24 3.90 2.20
C MET A 1 -14.89 4.56 2.27
N THR A 2 -14.17 4.39 3.38
CA THR A 2 -12.83 4.95 3.61
C THR A 2 -11.86 3.82 3.82
N VAL A 3 -10.66 3.91 3.25
CA VAL A 3 -9.58 2.94 3.44
C VAL A 3 -8.46 3.60 4.21
N MET A 4 -8.05 2.99 5.31
CA MET A 4 -6.98 3.47 6.17
C MET A 4 -5.90 2.40 6.28
N PHE A 5 -4.64 2.82 6.23
CA PHE A 5 -3.49 1.95 6.40
C PHE A 5 -2.79 2.33 7.69
N PHE A 6 -2.53 1.32 8.53
CA PHE A 6 -1.79 1.49 9.77
C PHE A 6 -0.52 0.65 9.71
N GLU A 7 0.61 1.24 10.11
CA GLU A 7 1.91 0.55 10.13
C GLU A 7 1.89 -0.67 11.06
N ASN A 8 1.13 -0.60 12.14
CA ASN A 8 1.00 -1.65 13.13
C ASN A 8 -0.33 -1.55 13.90
N LEU A 9 -0.61 -2.60 14.69
CA LEU A 9 -1.82 -2.70 15.49
C LEU A 9 -1.91 -1.62 16.58
N GLU A 10 -0.76 -1.21 17.13
CA GLU A 10 -0.72 -0.15 18.15
C GLU A 10 -1.21 1.18 17.58
N GLY A 11 -0.78 1.54 16.37
CA GLY A 11 -1.26 2.73 15.66
C GLY A 11 -2.76 2.69 15.39
N LEU A 12 -3.29 1.55 14.95
CA LEU A 12 -4.74 1.36 14.79
C LEU A 12 -5.49 1.56 16.12
N HIS A 13 -4.98 0.98 17.22
CA HIS A 13 -5.61 1.13 18.53
C HIS A 13 -5.53 2.57 19.05
N LYS A 14 -4.42 3.28 18.81
CA LYS A 14 -4.30 4.71 19.17
C LYS A 14 -5.34 5.55 18.45
N PHE A 15 -5.55 5.29 17.16
CA PHE A 15 -6.60 5.95 16.37
C PHE A 15 -8.00 5.59 16.88
N ALA A 16 -8.32 4.30 17.03
CA ALA A 16 -9.67 3.87 17.43
C ALA A 16 -10.09 4.36 18.85
N HIS A 17 -9.10 4.61 19.72
CA HIS A 17 -9.32 5.12 21.07
C HIS A 17 -9.05 6.62 21.21
N ASP A 18 -8.76 7.33 20.11
CA ASP A 18 -8.54 8.78 20.17
C ASP A 18 -9.83 9.53 20.57
N PRO A 19 -9.72 10.72 21.19
CA PRO A 19 -10.89 11.46 21.66
C PRO A 19 -11.95 11.72 20.59
N LEU A 20 -11.54 12.05 19.35
CA LEU A 20 -12.47 12.38 18.27
C LEU A 20 -13.23 11.13 17.81
N HIS A 21 -12.52 10.01 17.57
CA HIS A 21 -13.17 8.77 17.20
C HIS A 21 -14.11 8.26 18.31
N ARG A 22 -13.70 8.37 19.58
CA ARG A 22 -14.55 8.00 20.73
C ARG A 22 -15.78 8.88 20.87
N GLU A 23 -15.67 10.18 20.64
CA GLU A 23 -16.80 11.10 20.66
C GLU A 23 -17.83 10.74 19.58
N ALA A 24 -17.38 10.53 18.34
CA ALA A 24 -18.25 10.13 17.24
C ALA A 24 -18.92 8.77 17.51
N TRP A 25 -18.18 7.80 18.06
CA TRP A 25 -18.73 6.50 18.45
C TRP A 25 -19.79 6.63 19.55
N ASN A 26 -19.56 7.48 20.55
CA ASN A 26 -20.53 7.73 21.61
C ASN A 26 -21.79 8.44 21.07
N TRP A 27 -21.64 9.42 20.18
CA TRP A 27 -22.75 10.10 19.52
C TRP A 27 -23.62 9.11 18.72
N TRP A 28 -22.99 8.26 17.92
CA TRP A 28 -23.67 7.23 17.13
C TRP A 28 -24.52 6.32 18.02
N ASN A 29 -23.93 5.79 19.10
CA ASN A 29 -24.61 4.86 20.00
C ASN A 29 -25.76 5.50 20.79
N LYS A 30 -25.65 6.80 21.13
CA LYS A 30 -26.75 7.54 21.78
C LYS A 30 -27.93 7.79 20.85
N GLY A 31 -27.70 7.91 19.55
CA GLY A 31 -28.72 8.24 18.55
C GLY A 31 -29.37 7.04 17.84
N LEU A 32 -29.07 5.79 18.23
CA LEU A 32 -29.46 4.60 17.44
C LEU A 32 -30.95 4.53 17.09
N ASP A 33 -31.83 4.97 18.00
CA ASP A 33 -33.27 4.93 17.77
C ASP A 33 -33.74 5.87 16.65
N GLU A 34 -33.05 6.99 16.46
CA GLU A 34 -33.33 7.98 15.41
C GLU A 34 -32.62 7.63 14.09
N LEU A 35 -31.54 6.84 14.17
CA LEU A 35 -30.66 6.48 13.05
C LEU A 35 -31.01 5.14 12.39
N LYS A 36 -32.22 4.60 12.60
CA LYS A 36 -32.65 3.27 12.08
C LYS A 36 -32.51 3.07 10.57
N HIS A 37 -32.40 4.16 9.82
CA HIS A 37 -32.26 4.17 8.35
C HIS A 37 -30.80 4.31 7.88
N ILE A 38 -29.83 4.38 8.80
CA ILE A 38 -28.41 4.56 8.52
C ILE A 38 -27.63 3.35 9.02
N SER A 39 -26.66 2.90 8.22
CA SER A 39 -25.73 1.84 8.60
C SER A 39 -24.29 2.32 8.51
N ILE A 40 -23.45 1.91 9.47
CA ILE A 40 -21.99 1.99 9.38
C ILE A 40 -21.39 0.60 9.49
N TRP A 41 -20.28 0.36 8.80
CA TRP A 41 -19.58 -0.91 8.79
C TRP A 41 -18.09 -0.68 8.54
N HIS A 42 -17.27 -1.62 8.99
CA HIS A 42 -15.86 -1.70 8.61
C HIS A 42 -15.38 -3.15 8.58
N GLU A 43 -14.36 -3.41 7.77
CA GLU A 43 -13.63 -4.68 7.76
C GLU A 43 -12.16 -4.37 8.03
N VAL A 44 -11.55 -5.11 8.95
CA VAL A 44 -10.16 -4.88 9.37
C VAL A 44 -9.35 -6.14 9.13
N PHE A 45 -8.32 -6.02 8.29
CA PHE A 45 -7.42 -7.11 7.97
C PHE A 45 -6.03 -6.81 8.53
N ARG A 46 -5.46 -7.78 9.28
CA ARG A 46 -4.06 -7.77 9.66
C ARG A 46 -3.30 -8.73 8.75
N CYS A 47 -2.56 -8.19 7.80
CA CYS A 47 -1.77 -9.00 6.88
C CYS A 47 -0.27 -8.96 7.27
N PRO A 48 0.38 -10.11 7.52
CA PRO A 48 1.83 -10.16 7.74
C PRO A 48 2.60 -9.62 6.53
N ALA A 49 3.81 -9.12 6.77
CA ALA A 49 4.72 -8.73 5.70
C ALA A 49 4.96 -9.90 4.73
N GLY A 50 4.95 -9.63 3.43
CA GLY A 50 5.01 -10.64 2.37
C GLY A 50 3.63 -11.16 1.93
N ASN A 51 2.62 -11.21 2.81
CA ASN A 51 1.34 -11.81 2.44
C ASN A 51 0.35 -10.86 1.72
N TRP A 52 0.86 -9.77 1.14
CA TRP A 52 0.06 -8.81 0.40
C TRP A 52 0.83 -8.26 -0.80
N GLU A 53 0.11 -7.86 -1.84
CA GLU A 53 0.67 -7.15 -2.98
C GLU A 53 -0.20 -5.95 -3.38
N GLY A 54 0.42 -4.96 -4.01
CA GLY A 54 -0.27 -3.82 -4.62
C GLY A 54 0.31 -3.55 -6.01
N ILE A 55 -0.53 -3.62 -7.05
CA ILE A 55 -0.19 -3.24 -8.41
C ILE A 55 -0.98 -2.01 -8.82
N TYR A 56 -0.26 -1.03 -9.38
CA TYR A 56 -0.82 0.24 -9.82
C TYR A 56 -0.51 0.42 -11.30
N VAL A 57 -1.55 0.33 -12.13
CA VAL A 57 -1.47 0.47 -13.60
C VAL A 57 -2.28 1.67 -14.03
N ASN A 58 -1.66 2.59 -14.78
CA ASN A 58 -2.27 3.85 -15.23
C ASN A 58 -3.06 4.57 -14.10
N SER A 59 -2.48 4.61 -12.90
CA SER A 59 -3.12 5.11 -11.69
C SER A 59 -2.33 6.27 -11.12
N LYS A 60 -3.03 7.30 -10.65
CA LYS A 60 -2.44 8.27 -9.71
C LYS A 60 -2.00 7.53 -8.44
N LEU A 61 -1.01 8.11 -7.75
CA LEU A 61 -0.56 7.63 -6.44
C LEU A 61 -1.74 7.67 -5.46
N ARG A 62 -2.11 6.51 -4.92
CA ARG A 62 -3.20 6.34 -3.94
C ARG A 62 -2.99 5.09 -3.11
N GLY A 63 -3.63 5.04 -1.95
CA GLY A 63 -3.48 3.91 -1.03
C GLY A 63 -2.01 3.70 -0.62
N LEU A 64 -1.54 2.46 -0.59
CA LEU A 64 -0.16 2.14 -0.20
C LEU A 64 0.89 2.77 -1.12
N ALA A 65 0.58 2.97 -2.42
CA ALA A 65 1.47 3.64 -3.36
C ALA A 65 1.75 5.12 -3.00
N ALA A 66 0.86 5.77 -2.24
CA ALA A 66 1.06 7.15 -1.79
C ALA A 66 1.81 7.26 -0.46
N THR A 67 2.17 6.13 0.16
CA THR A 67 2.94 6.12 1.42
C THR A 67 4.43 6.29 1.15
N THR A 68 5.15 6.85 2.12
CA THR A 68 6.60 6.97 2.07
C THR A 68 7.25 6.12 3.15
N VAL A 69 8.41 5.57 2.83
CA VAL A 69 9.24 4.82 3.77
C VAL A 69 10.47 5.63 4.12
N PRO A 70 10.80 5.79 5.42
CA PRO A 70 12.04 6.42 5.80
C PRO A 70 13.22 5.49 5.53
N ARG A 71 14.27 5.99 4.90
CA ARG A 71 15.52 5.27 4.67
C ARG A 71 16.71 6.17 4.96
N THR A 72 17.73 5.61 5.61
CA THR A 72 19.04 6.24 5.73
C THR A 72 19.88 5.80 4.54
N LEU A 73 20.44 6.75 3.82
CA LEU A 73 21.26 6.44 2.66
C LEU A 73 22.72 6.18 3.05
N GLU A 74 23.34 5.26 2.33
CA GLU A 74 24.79 5.03 2.40
C GLU A 74 25.59 6.04 1.57
N LYS A 75 24.92 6.72 0.62
CA LYS A 75 25.52 7.68 -0.32
C LYS A 75 24.60 8.87 -0.50
N ASP A 76 25.15 9.98 -0.97
CA ASP A 76 24.36 11.16 -1.29
C ASP A 76 23.38 10.86 -2.45
N ASP A 77 22.15 11.37 -2.33
CA ASP A 77 21.14 11.37 -3.39
C ASP A 77 20.83 12.82 -3.76
N GLU A 78 21.46 13.27 -4.86
CA GLU A 78 21.33 14.63 -5.36
C GLU A 78 19.92 14.96 -5.84
N ALA A 79 19.17 13.96 -6.35
CA ALA A 79 17.82 14.16 -6.87
C ALA A 79 16.82 14.46 -5.75
N LEU A 80 17.09 13.96 -4.54
CA LEU A 80 16.27 14.19 -3.34
C LEU A 80 16.90 15.19 -2.37
N GLY A 81 18.15 15.61 -2.60
CA GLY A 81 18.88 16.52 -1.72
C GLY A 81 19.18 15.93 -0.35
N VAL A 82 19.34 14.60 -0.25
CA VAL A 82 19.60 13.88 1.01
C VAL A 82 21.05 13.40 1.02
N LYS A 83 21.80 13.70 2.08
CA LYS A 83 23.19 13.24 2.22
C LYS A 83 23.29 11.83 2.82
N ALA A 84 24.43 11.19 2.60
CA ALA A 84 24.79 9.95 3.26
C ALA A 84 24.69 10.10 4.79
N GLY A 85 24.04 9.14 5.44
CA GLY A 85 23.77 9.17 6.88
C GLY A 85 22.53 9.94 7.31
N GLU A 86 21.90 10.73 6.42
CA GLU A 86 20.64 11.42 6.71
C GLU A 86 19.42 10.56 6.37
N LYS A 87 18.29 10.85 7.02
CA LYS A 87 17.02 10.16 6.80
C LYS A 87 16.27 10.84 5.64
N GLY A 88 16.10 10.14 4.53
CA GLY A 88 15.22 10.52 3.43
C GLY A 88 13.88 9.76 3.48
N PHE A 89 12.87 10.28 2.79
CA PHE A 89 11.56 9.63 2.62
C PHE A 89 11.32 9.29 1.16
N TYR A 90 10.99 8.03 0.89
CA TYR A 90 10.92 7.49 -0.48
C TYR A 90 9.56 6.86 -0.72
N TYR A 91 9.03 7.01 -1.94
CA TYR A 91 7.90 6.19 -2.36
C TYR A 91 8.35 4.73 -2.51
N SER A 92 7.51 3.80 -2.09
CA SER A 92 7.77 2.35 -2.15
C SER A 92 7.51 1.75 -3.54
N ILE A 93 7.21 2.58 -4.55
CA ILE A 93 6.84 2.13 -5.89
C ILE A 93 8.08 1.72 -6.68
N VAL A 94 7.99 0.55 -7.29
CA VAL A 94 9.04 -0.06 -8.09
C VAL A 94 8.46 -0.59 -9.41
N ASP A 95 9.32 -0.73 -10.42
CA ASP A 95 8.92 -1.30 -11.71
C ASP A 95 8.65 -2.80 -11.57
N ALA A 96 7.38 -3.19 -11.63
CA ALA A 96 6.93 -4.57 -11.51
C ALA A 96 7.43 -5.49 -12.64
N ARG A 97 8.03 -4.96 -13.70
CA ARG A 97 8.54 -5.77 -14.83
C ARG A 97 9.93 -6.38 -14.56
N LYS A 98 10.57 -6.05 -13.44
CA LYS A 98 11.97 -6.40 -13.18
C LYS A 98 12.11 -7.57 -12.20
N GLY A 99 12.92 -8.56 -12.58
CA GLY A 99 13.34 -9.66 -11.71
C GLY A 99 12.15 -10.41 -11.08
N LEU A 100 12.24 -10.68 -9.78
CA LEU A 100 11.19 -11.36 -9.00
C LEU A 100 9.84 -10.62 -9.01
N LEU A 101 9.82 -9.31 -9.26
CA LEU A 101 8.58 -8.53 -9.22
C LEU A 101 7.65 -8.83 -10.40
N LYS A 102 8.12 -9.54 -11.43
CA LYS A 102 7.31 -9.96 -12.59
C LYS A 102 6.12 -10.83 -12.21
N THR A 103 6.20 -11.54 -11.07
CA THR A 103 5.16 -12.49 -10.66
C THR A 103 4.58 -12.13 -9.30
N SER A 104 3.31 -12.47 -9.08
CA SER A 104 2.63 -12.25 -7.79
C SER A 104 3.37 -12.95 -6.65
N ALA A 105 3.83 -14.18 -6.88
CA ALA A 105 4.66 -14.93 -5.93
C ALA A 105 5.93 -14.16 -5.52
N GLY A 106 6.64 -13.54 -6.47
CA GLY A 106 7.84 -12.78 -6.14
C GLY A 106 7.55 -11.45 -5.44
N ARG A 107 6.45 -10.76 -5.77
CA ARG A 107 6.03 -9.53 -5.06
C ARG A 107 5.58 -9.79 -3.63
N MET A 108 4.94 -10.92 -3.39
CA MET A 108 4.58 -11.40 -2.05
C MET A 108 5.77 -11.99 -1.28
N SER A 109 7.01 -11.88 -1.81
CA SER A 109 8.19 -12.45 -1.18
C SER A 109 8.02 -13.95 -0.84
N ALA A 110 7.22 -14.68 -1.61
CA ALA A 110 7.03 -16.10 -1.40
C ALA A 110 8.35 -16.82 -1.68
N THR A 111 8.86 -17.54 -0.68
CA THR A 111 10.09 -18.32 -0.81
C THR A 111 10.00 -19.25 -2.01
N GLY A 112 10.93 -19.12 -2.96
CA GLY A 112 11.04 -20.02 -4.11
C GLY A 112 10.55 -19.46 -5.46
N SER A 113 10.02 -18.23 -5.52
CA SER A 113 9.70 -17.61 -6.82
C SER A 113 10.92 -17.55 -7.73
N GLN A 114 10.77 -17.99 -8.96
CA GLN A 114 11.80 -17.95 -10.01
C GLN A 114 11.53 -16.83 -11.02
N ALA A 115 10.51 -15.99 -10.80
CA ALA A 115 9.99 -15.01 -11.75
C ALA A 115 9.49 -15.59 -13.08
N LYS A 116 9.27 -16.91 -13.12
CA LYS A 116 8.86 -17.68 -14.32
C LYS A 116 7.46 -18.26 -14.20
N GLU A 117 6.74 -17.96 -13.12
CA GLU A 117 5.40 -18.49 -12.88
C GLU A 117 4.40 -18.04 -13.96
N HIS A 118 4.73 -17.01 -14.73
CA HIS A 118 3.93 -16.51 -15.86
C HIS A 118 4.30 -17.14 -17.21
N ASP A 119 5.43 -17.85 -17.34
CA ASP A 119 5.96 -18.32 -18.63
C ASP A 119 5.03 -19.33 -19.34
N GLY A 120 4.18 -20.03 -18.58
CA GLY A 120 3.19 -20.96 -19.12
C GLY A 120 1.93 -20.28 -19.70
N TYR A 121 1.74 -18.99 -19.45
CA TYR A 121 0.64 -18.20 -19.98
C TYR A 121 1.19 -17.42 -21.18
N ASN A 122 1.08 -18.00 -22.37
CA ASN A 122 1.64 -17.46 -23.60
C ASN A 122 1.29 -15.97 -23.79
N ASN A 123 2.34 -15.16 -23.97
CA ASN A 123 2.46 -13.69 -24.10
C ASN A 123 2.99 -13.00 -22.84
N ASP A 124 4.08 -12.23 -22.99
CA ASP A 124 4.56 -11.35 -21.91
C ASP A 124 3.46 -10.29 -21.65
N PRO A 125 2.81 -10.29 -20.47
CA PRO A 125 1.71 -9.37 -20.17
C PRO A 125 2.16 -7.90 -20.20
N TYR A 126 3.47 -7.65 -20.23
CA TYR A 126 4.07 -6.33 -20.25
C TYR A 126 4.63 -5.91 -21.62
N GLU A 127 4.51 -6.73 -22.67
CA GLU A 127 5.08 -6.46 -24.00
C GLU A 127 4.67 -5.09 -24.58
N ASN A 128 3.45 -4.65 -24.27
CA ASN A 128 2.89 -3.37 -24.73
C ASN A 128 2.97 -2.24 -23.70
N TYR A 129 3.51 -2.50 -22.50
CA TYR A 129 3.53 -1.53 -21.42
C TYR A 129 4.62 -0.47 -21.63
N GLY A 130 4.22 0.79 -21.77
CA GLY A 130 5.12 1.91 -22.15
C GLY A 130 5.24 2.15 -23.66
N ARG A 131 4.54 1.36 -24.50
CA ARG A 131 4.37 1.63 -25.94
C ARG A 131 3.12 2.45 -26.27
N LEU A 132 2.26 2.69 -25.29
CA LEU A 132 1.14 3.62 -25.41
C LEU A 132 1.73 5.03 -25.39
N ASN A 133 1.94 5.58 -26.58
CA ASN A 133 2.10 7.02 -26.74
C ASN A 133 0.91 7.70 -26.05
N ALA A 134 1.19 8.66 -25.17
CA ALA A 134 0.15 9.55 -24.67
C ALA A 134 -0.56 10.17 -25.87
N VAL A 135 -1.87 9.91 -25.98
CA VAL A 135 -2.77 10.72 -26.81
C VAL A 135 -3.11 11.97 -26.02
#